data_AF-A0A2U1SLS0-F1
#
_entry.id   AF-A0A2U1SLS0-F1
#
_cell.length_a   1.000
_cell.length_b   1.000
_cell.length_c   1.000
_cell.angle_alpha   90.00
_cell.angle_beta   90.00
_cell.angle_gamma   90.00
#
_symmetry.space_group_name_H-M   'P 1'
#
loop_
_entity.id
_entity.type
_entity.pdbx_description
1 polymer ?
#
loop_
_entity_poly.entity_id
_entity_poly.type
_entity_poly.pdbx_seq_one_letter_code
_entity_poly.pdbx_strand_id
1 'polypeptide(L)'
;MSRAGRLFEILQLLRGRRHPVAGAELAREAGVSLRTLYRDIAALQAMGAEIDGEPGVGYVLRPGFLMPPLMFSEEEIEALALGAAWVARRTDDGLSRAANSAMAKISAVLPQGLRMRSQDEALIIGPPWRKAQSGELKLLRGALREERKLAISYNDGKGARTQRVVWPVALGFFESVRVLVAWCELRGDFRHFRADRIEAATLLDERPPRRRSALQKEWRRSILTESDRASAYARSISGRTKGDLMSDALTFYTNPQSRGMIVHWLLEEIGAPYEIEIEDYGKSIKSPEFLAINPMGKVPAIRHGDKVVTEAAAICAYLADAFPQAGLAPPPAERGAYYRWLFFAAGCVEPAMTNHSVGWDPAADMQRRFGYGSYAAVVDTLAAALAGRRYIAGDAFSAADVYVGSMIGFGMRFGVLEKRPEFEAYWGGLENRPARLRAVEQNEKLAARQAWAPA
;
A
#
# COMPACT_ATOMS: atom_id res chain seq x y z
N MET A 1 -37.61 -1.70 -4.82
CA MET A 1 -37.15 -2.06 -3.47
C MET A 1 -36.12 -3.18 -3.58
N SER A 2 -34.98 -3.09 -2.89
CA SER A 2 -33.98 -4.18 -2.90
C SER A 2 -34.51 -5.42 -2.17
N ARG A 3 -34.01 -6.61 -2.53
CA ARG A 3 -34.42 -7.86 -1.86
C ARG A 3 -34.15 -7.81 -0.36
N ALA A 4 -32.99 -7.29 0.06
CA ALA A 4 -32.64 -7.13 1.47
C ALA A 4 -33.57 -6.17 2.22
N GLY A 5 -33.92 -5.02 1.62
CA GLY A 5 -34.87 -4.08 2.21
C GLY A 5 -36.26 -4.70 2.40
N ARG A 6 -36.70 -5.51 1.43
CA ARG A 6 -37.98 -6.22 1.51
C ARG A 6 -38.02 -7.29 2.59
N LEU A 7 -36.95 -8.07 2.76
CA LEU A 7 -36.87 -9.08 3.83
C LEU A 7 -36.92 -8.41 5.22
N PHE A 8 -36.23 -7.28 5.36
CA PHE A 8 -36.28 -6.48 6.58
C PHE A 8 -37.69 -5.96 6.87
N GLU A 9 -38.40 -5.44 5.86
CA GLU A 9 -39.78 -4.95 6.00
C GLU A 9 -40.76 -6.05 6.42
N ILE A 10 -40.71 -7.22 5.78
CA ILE A 10 -41.54 -8.40 6.14
C ILE A 10 -41.27 -8.82 7.59
N LEU A 11 -40.00 -8.86 8.02
CA LEU A 11 -39.64 -9.21 9.38
C LEU A 11 -40.17 -8.19 10.40
N GLN A 12 -40.12 -6.89 10.08
CA GLN A 12 -40.65 -5.84 10.94
C GLN A 12 -42.18 -5.91 11.07
N LEU A 13 -42.88 -6.22 9.99
CA LEU A 13 -44.33 -6.47 10.01
C LEU A 13 -44.67 -7.62 10.96
N LEU A 14 -43.92 -8.73 10.90
CA LEU A 14 -44.13 -9.89 11.78
C LEU A 14 -43.80 -9.60 13.26
N ARG A 15 -42.75 -8.81 13.55
CA ARG A 15 -42.38 -8.43 14.94
C ARG A 15 -43.46 -7.62 15.66
N GLY A 16 -44.25 -6.84 14.91
CA GLY A 16 -45.33 -6.03 15.48
C GLY A 16 -46.59 -6.83 15.86
N ARG A 17 -46.67 -8.11 15.49
CA ARG A 17 -47.88 -8.92 15.58
C ARG A 17 -47.69 -10.07 16.57
N ARG A 18 -48.57 -10.13 17.58
CA ARG A 18 -48.59 -11.19 18.61
C ARG A 18 -49.41 -12.43 18.21
N HIS A 19 -50.17 -12.34 17.12
CA HIS A 19 -51.02 -13.40 16.59
C HIS A 19 -50.65 -13.69 15.14
N PRO A 20 -50.92 -14.91 14.64
CA PRO A 20 -50.69 -15.27 13.25
C PRO A 20 -51.42 -14.36 12.27
N VAL A 21 -50.76 -14.03 11.17
CA VAL A 21 -51.29 -13.13 10.15
C VAL A 21 -51.33 -13.78 8.78
N ALA A 22 -52.46 -13.62 8.10
CA ALA A 22 -52.69 -14.24 6.82
C ALA A 22 -51.64 -13.81 5.79
N GLY A 23 -51.12 -14.78 5.02
CA GLY A 23 -50.12 -14.50 4.00
C GLY A 23 -50.58 -13.46 2.96
N ALA A 24 -51.86 -13.43 2.61
CA ALA A 24 -52.40 -12.44 1.67
C ALA A 24 -52.35 -11.00 2.24
N GLU A 25 -52.56 -10.84 3.54
CA GLU A 25 -52.49 -9.54 4.23
C GLU A 25 -51.03 -9.06 4.29
N LEU A 26 -50.12 -9.92 4.73
CA LEU A 26 -48.67 -9.67 4.76
C LEU A 26 -48.12 -9.31 3.38
N ALA A 27 -48.54 -10.01 2.32
CA ALA A 27 -48.10 -9.75 0.96
C ALA A 27 -48.56 -8.38 0.47
N ARG A 28 -49.82 -8.02 0.75
CA ARG A 28 -50.40 -6.72 0.41
C ARG A 28 -49.68 -5.57 1.14
N GLU A 29 -49.41 -5.73 2.43
CA GLU A 29 -48.71 -4.71 3.23
C GLU A 29 -47.26 -4.52 2.81
N ALA A 30 -46.55 -5.60 2.48
CA ALA A 30 -45.19 -5.54 1.94
C ALA A 30 -45.15 -5.15 0.43
N GLY A 31 -46.30 -4.90 -0.20
CA GLY A 31 -46.39 -4.49 -1.60
C GLY A 31 -45.92 -5.56 -2.61
N VAL A 32 -46.07 -6.84 -2.28
CA VAL A 32 -45.58 -7.97 -3.10
C VAL A 32 -46.64 -9.04 -3.37
N SER A 33 -46.36 -9.94 -4.32
CA SER A 33 -47.24 -11.09 -4.58
C SER A 33 -47.14 -12.12 -3.46
N LEU A 34 -48.21 -12.90 -3.25
CA LEU A 34 -48.24 -13.99 -2.26
C LEU A 34 -47.13 -15.03 -2.50
N ARG A 35 -46.83 -15.33 -3.76
CA ARG A 35 -45.72 -16.22 -4.15
C ARG A 35 -44.36 -15.64 -3.75
N THR A 36 -44.18 -14.33 -3.88
CA THR A 36 -42.95 -13.64 -3.46
C THR A 36 -42.80 -13.66 -1.95
N LEU A 37 -43.89 -13.41 -1.21
CA LEU A 37 -43.91 -13.52 0.24
C LEU A 37 -43.45 -14.91 0.70
N TYR A 38 -44.00 -15.99 0.14
CA TYR A 38 -43.59 -17.35 0.52
C TYR A 38 -42.09 -17.61 0.34
N ARG A 39 -41.53 -17.15 -0.78
CA ARG A 39 -40.08 -17.28 -1.03
C ARG A 39 -39.24 -16.45 -0.07
N ASP A 40 -39.73 -15.28 0.33
CA ASP A 40 -39.04 -14.39 1.25
C ASP A 40 -39.14 -14.87 2.70
N ILE A 41 -40.27 -15.46 3.11
CA ILE A 41 -40.40 -16.15 4.41
C ILE A 41 -39.44 -17.34 4.49
N ALA A 42 -39.36 -18.16 3.44
CA ALA A 42 -38.39 -19.26 3.39
C ALA A 42 -36.94 -18.76 3.48
N ALA A 43 -36.63 -17.61 2.86
CA ALA A 43 -35.32 -16.99 2.98
C ALA A 43 -35.03 -16.46 4.39
N LEU A 44 -36.02 -15.86 5.07
CA LEU A 44 -35.91 -15.44 6.47
C LEU A 44 -35.70 -16.64 7.41
N GLN A 45 -36.43 -17.73 7.22
CA GLN A 45 -36.25 -18.98 7.97
C GLN A 45 -34.84 -19.56 7.76
N ALA A 46 -34.34 -19.55 6.52
CA ALA A 46 -32.97 -19.98 6.21
C ALA A 46 -31.89 -19.10 6.86
N MET A 47 -32.21 -17.84 7.19
CA MET A 47 -31.34 -16.92 7.94
C MET A 47 -31.52 -17.02 9.46
N GLY A 48 -32.29 -17.99 9.94
CA GLY A 48 -32.47 -18.25 11.38
C GLY A 48 -33.65 -17.52 12.03
N ALA A 49 -34.54 -16.89 11.25
CA ALA A 49 -35.78 -16.36 11.81
C ALA A 49 -36.77 -17.49 12.08
N GLU A 50 -37.15 -17.69 13.35
CA GLU A 50 -38.15 -18.68 13.76
C GLU A 50 -39.58 -18.21 13.42
N ILE A 51 -39.94 -18.36 12.14
CA ILE A 51 -41.28 -18.03 11.64
C ILE A 51 -42.06 -19.33 11.50
N ASP A 52 -43.13 -19.48 12.28
CA ASP A 52 -44.10 -20.55 12.10
C ASP A 52 -45.12 -20.13 11.04
N GLY A 53 -45.51 -21.07 10.17
CA GLY A 53 -46.50 -20.84 9.13
C GLY A 53 -47.37 -22.06 8.90
N GLU A 54 -48.69 -21.91 9.02
CA GLU A 54 -49.66 -22.97 8.76
C GLU A 54 -50.73 -22.50 7.74
N PRO A 55 -51.02 -23.31 6.69
CA PRO A 55 -52.07 -22.99 5.74
C PRO A 55 -53.42 -22.73 6.41
N GLY A 56 -54.03 -21.58 6.12
CA GLY A 56 -55.31 -21.17 6.72
C GLY A 56 -55.19 -20.45 8.07
N VAL A 57 -54.03 -20.47 8.71
CA VAL A 57 -53.76 -19.79 10.01
C VAL A 57 -52.88 -18.56 9.81
N GLY A 58 -51.87 -18.63 8.93
CA GLY A 58 -50.96 -17.52 8.63
C GLY A 58 -49.57 -17.68 9.24
N TYR A 59 -48.82 -16.58 9.33
CA TYR A 59 -47.44 -16.54 9.82
C TYR A 59 -47.31 -15.81 11.16
N VAL A 60 -46.48 -16.33 12.06
CA VAL A 60 -46.12 -15.68 13.32
C VAL A 60 -44.62 -15.86 13.60
N LEU A 61 -43.98 -14.81 14.12
CA LEU A 61 -42.60 -14.88 14.57
C LEU A 61 -42.57 -15.33 16.04
N ARG A 62 -41.81 -16.38 16.37
CA ARG A 62 -41.64 -16.84 17.76
C ARG A 62 -40.86 -15.81 18.60
N PRO A 63 -41.25 -15.58 19.86
CA PRO A 63 -40.48 -14.77 20.79
C PRO A 63 -39.12 -15.42 21.07
N GLY A 64 -38.02 -14.70 20.86
CA GLY A 64 -36.66 -15.22 20.99
C GLY A 64 -35.73 -14.73 19.88
N PHE A 65 -36.31 -14.38 18.72
CA PHE A 65 -35.58 -13.68 17.66
C PHE A 65 -35.51 -12.17 17.98
N LEU A 66 -34.49 -11.77 18.73
CA LEU A 66 -34.01 -10.40 18.66
C LEU A 66 -33.10 -10.32 17.43
N MET A 67 -33.34 -9.38 16.53
CA MET A 67 -32.19 -8.69 15.93
C MET A 67 -31.85 -7.54 16.89
N PRO A 68 -30.79 -7.63 17.72
CA PRO A 68 -30.21 -6.47 18.36
C PRO A 68 -29.48 -5.61 17.31
N PRO A 69 -29.31 -4.30 17.54
CA PRO A 69 -28.87 -3.34 16.52
C PRO A 69 -27.46 -3.56 15.98
N LEU A 70 -26.65 -4.45 16.57
CA LEU A 70 -25.33 -4.88 16.12
C LEU A 70 -25.08 -6.29 16.70
N MET A 71 -25.31 -7.35 15.92
CA MET A 71 -24.77 -8.66 16.25
C MET A 71 -23.34 -8.69 15.75
N PHE A 72 -22.38 -8.74 16.65
CA PHE A 72 -21.01 -9.06 16.28
C PHE A 72 -20.92 -10.56 15.99
N SER A 73 -20.26 -10.94 14.91
CA SER A 73 -19.85 -12.32 14.67
C SER A 73 -18.82 -12.77 15.73
N GLU A 74 -18.52 -14.06 15.76
CA GLU A 74 -17.42 -14.59 16.58
C GLU A 74 -16.10 -13.88 16.23
N GLU A 75 -15.79 -13.72 14.94
CA GLU A 75 -14.57 -13.05 14.48
C GLU A 75 -14.56 -11.55 14.85
N GLU A 76 -15.71 -10.87 14.79
CA GLU A 76 -15.79 -9.45 15.13
C GLU A 76 -15.55 -9.21 16.63
N ILE A 77 -16.06 -10.09 17.50
CA ILE A 77 -15.77 -10.03 18.95
C ILE A 77 -14.31 -10.32 19.25
N GLU A 78 -13.73 -11.32 18.60
CA GLU A 78 -12.33 -11.67 18.74
C GLU A 78 -11.42 -10.51 18.29
N ALA A 79 -11.74 -9.87 17.15
CA ALA A 79 -11.02 -8.70 16.65
C ALA A 79 -11.12 -7.49 17.60
N LEU A 80 -12.31 -7.23 18.16
CA LEU A 80 -12.52 -6.15 19.14
C LEU A 80 -11.76 -6.43 20.44
N ALA A 81 -11.81 -7.65 20.95
CA ALA A 81 -11.09 -8.06 22.14
C ALA A 81 -9.56 -7.93 21.94
N LEU A 82 -9.03 -8.42 20.82
CA LEU A 82 -7.63 -8.29 20.44
C LEU A 82 -7.22 -6.81 20.33
N GLY A 83 -8.00 -5.99 19.64
CA GLY A 83 -7.72 -4.56 19.47
C GLY A 83 -7.73 -3.80 20.80
N ALA A 84 -8.71 -4.05 21.65
CA ALA A 84 -8.78 -3.43 22.97
C ALA A 84 -7.63 -3.87 23.88
N ALA A 85 -7.26 -5.16 23.86
CA ALA A 85 -6.11 -5.67 24.59
C ALA A 85 -4.79 -5.06 24.06
N TRP A 86 -4.69 -4.82 22.75
CA TRP A 86 -3.54 -4.14 22.14
C TRP A 86 -3.44 -2.70 22.65
N VAL A 87 -4.55 -1.97 22.65
CA VAL A 87 -4.62 -0.60 23.19
C VAL A 87 -4.27 -0.59 24.68
N ALA A 88 -4.83 -1.51 25.46
CA ALA A 88 -4.61 -1.62 26.89
C ALA A 88 -3.14 -1.85 27.26
N ARG A 89 -2.39 -2.60 26.45
CA ARG A 89 -0.98 -2.92 26.69
C ARG A 89 0.01 -1.92 26.08
N ARG A 90 -0.35 -1.23 24.98
CA ARG A 90 0.60 -0.44 24.17
C ARG A 90 0.37 1.06 24.16
N THR A 91 -0.66 1.59 24.83
CA THR A 91 -0.92 3.04 24.90
C THR A 91 -0.62 3.62 26.29
N ASP A 92 -1.16 4.79 26.62
CA ASP A 92 -1.06 5.37 27.96
C ASP A 92 -2.21 4.91 28.87
N ASP A 93 -2.05 5.12 30.18
CA ASP A 93 -2.98 4.65 31.22
C ASP A 93 -4.43 5.12 30.99
N GLY A 94 -4.63 6.29 30.37
CA GLY A 94 -5.96 6.81 30.06
C GLY A 94 -6.67 6.00 28.98
N LEU A 95 -5.98 5.72 27.86
CA LEU A 95 -6.53 4.87 26.80
C LEU A 95 -6.64 3.41 27.25
N SER A 96 -5.71 2.94 28.09
CA SER A 96 -5.78 1.60 28.65
C SER A 96 -7.05 1.38 29.47
N ARG A 97 -7.36 2.31 30.39
CA ARG A 97 -8.63 2.27 31.13
C ARG A 97 -9.86 2.38 30.24
N ALA A 98 -9.81 3.23 29.21
CA ALA A 98 -10.91 3.41 28.28
C ALA A 98 -11.19 2.13 27.46
N ALA A 99 -10.15 1.46 26.97
CA ALA A 99 -10.26 0.20 26.24
C ALA A 99 -10.84 -0.91 27.12
N ASN A 100 -10.32 -1.07 28.35
CA ASN A 100 -10.84 -2.04 29.31
C ASN A 100 -12.31 -1.76 29.66
N SER A 101 -12.68 -0.49 29.88
CA SER A 101 -14.07 -0.10 30.16
C SER A 101 -15.00 -0.36 28.97
N ALA A 102 -14.54 -0.09 27.75
CA ALA A 102 -15.32 -0.34 26.54
C ALA A 102 -15.60 -1.82 26.37
N MET A 103 -14.58 -2.69 26.49
CA MET A 103 -14.77 -4.13 26.39
C MET A 103 -15.65 -4.67 27.51
N ALA A 104 -15.51 -4.19 28.74
CA ALA A 104 -16.39 -4.58 29.84
C ALA A 104 -17.87 -4.29 29.53
N LYS A 105 -18.16 -3.13 28.93
CA LYS A 105 -19.53 -2.75 28.50
C LYS A 105 -20.02 -3.62 27.34
N ILE A 106 -19.16 -3.93 26.37
CA ILE A 106 -19.48 -4.81 25.25
C ILE A 106 -19.79 -6.22 25.77
N SER A 107 -18.88 -6.82 26.53
CA SER A 107 -19.07 -8.18 27.08
C SER A 107 -20.32 -8.29 27.96
N ALA A 108 -20.74 -7.23 28.65
CA ALA A 108 -21.95 -7.21 29.48
C ALA A 108 -23.26 -7.41 28.69
N VAL A 109 -23.28 -7.00 27.42
CA VAL A 109 -24.48 -7.12 26.55
C VAL A 109 -24.40 -8.30 25.56
N LEU A 110 -23.27 -9.02 25.51
CA LEU A 110 -23.11 -10.20 24.64
C LEU A 110 -23.86 -11.44 25.18
N PRO A 111 -24.39 -12.30 24.29
CA PRO A 111 -24.81 -13.66 24.61
C PRO A 111 -23.68 -14.48 25.25
N GLN A 112 -24.04 -15.51 26.03
CA GLN A 112 -23.09 -16.28 26.83
C GLN A 112 -21.93 -16.89 26.01
N GLY A 113 -22.22 -17.46 24.83
CA GLY A 113 -21.18 -18.06 23.96
C GLY A 113 -20.13 -17.04 23.49
N LEU A 114 -20.57 -15.88 22.99
CA LEU A 114 -19.70 -14.80 22.54
C LEU A 114 -18.94 -14.13 23.70
N ARG A 115 -19.56 -14.06 24.88
CA ARG A 115 -18.91 -13.54 26.09
C ARG A 115 -17.70 -14.38 26.48
N MET A 116 -17.81 -15.71 26.43
CA MET A 116 -16.67 -16.59 26.73
C MET A 116 -15.54 -16.41 25.71
N ARG A 117 -15.86 -16.26 24.42
CA ARG A 117 -14.86 -15.98 23.37
C ARG A 117 -14.15 -14.63 23.56
N SER A 118 -14.87 -13.59 24.00
CA SER A 118 -14.25 -12.29 24.30
C SER A 118 -13.24 -12.34 25.47
N GLN A 119 -13.34 -13.37 26.31
CA GLN A 119 -12.48 -13.60 27.48
C GLN A 119 -11.43 -14.69 27.21
N ASP A 120 -11.44 -15.29 26.02
CA ASP A 120 -10.50 -16.32 25.62
C ASP A 120 -9.11 -15.68 25.42
N GLU A 121 -8.14 -16.10 26.23
CA GLU A 121 -6.77 -15.58 26.19
C GLU A 121 -5.90 -16.25 25.11
N ALA A 122 -6.49 -17.03 24.19
CA ALA A 122 -5.77 -17.69 23.10
C ALA A 122 -4.93 -16.72 22.24
N LEU A 123 -5.38 -15.48 22.07
CA LEU A 123 -4.63 -14.44 21.37
C LEU A 123 -3.75 -13.63 22.34
N ILE A 124 -2.48 -14.03 22.42
CA ILE A 124 -1.51 -13.42 23.33
C ILE A 124 -0.82 -12.22 22.65
N ILE A 125 -0.99 -11.02 23.22
CA ILE A 125 -0.20 -9.85 22.83
C ILE A 125 1.09 -9.83 23.65
N GLY A 126 2.22 -10.10 23.00
CA GLY A 126 3.53 -10.03 23.63
C GLY A 126 3.82 -8.67 24.30
N PRO A 127 4.69 -8.64 25.33
CA PRO A 127 5.05 -7.41 26.01
C PRO A 127 5.64 -6.38 25.03
N PRO A 128 5.45 -5.08 25.27
CA PRO A 128 6.12 -4.08 24.46
C PRO A 128 7.65 -4.17 24.65
N TRP A 129 8.41 -4.04 23.54
CA TRP A 129 9.87 -4.05 23.55
C TRP A 129 10.49 -2.99 24.48
N ARG A 130 9.78 -1.88 24.72
CA ARG A 130 10.11 -0.86 25.73
C ARG A 130 8.84 -0.22 26.29
N LYS A 131 8.80 0.00 27.61
CA LYS A 131 7.73 0.74 28.28
C LYS A 131 7.90 2.23 27.96
N ALA A 132 7.01 2.82 27.17
CA ALA A 132 6.98 4.27 27.03
C ALA A 132 6.62 4.91 28.38
N GLN A 133 7.19 6.07 28.70
CA GLN A 133 6.76 6.83 29.88
C GLN A 133 5.30 7.26 29.66
N SER A 134 4.38 6.83 30.52
CA SER A 134 2.94 7.00 30.31
C SER A 134 2.49 8.46 30.28
N GLY A 135 3.25 9.37 30.93
CA GLY A 135 2.95 10.80 31.00
C GLY A 135 3.09 11.54 29.67
N GLU A 136 4.11 11.22 28.86
CA GLU A 136 4.44 11.96 27.64
C GLU A 136 3.41 11.70 26.53
N LEU A 137 2.95 10.45 26.36
CA LEU A 137 1.96 10.12 25.33
C LEU A 137 0.60 10.77 25.59
N LYS A 138 0.19 10.88 26.86
CA LYS A 138 -1.01 11.62 27.24
C LYS A 138 -0.88 13.09 26.84
N LEU A 139 0.28 13.71 27.07
CA LEU A 139 0.57 15.08 26.68
C LEU A 139 0.53 15.27 25.15
N LEU A 140 1.19 14.38 24.39
CA LEU A 140 1.19 14.44 22.92
C LEU A 140 -0.24 14.32 22.34
N ARG A 141 -1.04 13.40 22.86
CA ARG A 141 -2.46 13.25 22.47
C ARG A 141 -3.30 14.45 22.90
N GLY A 142 -3.00 15.05 24.05
CA GLY A 142 -3.59 16.31 24.50
C GLY A 142 -3.33 17.43 23.50
N ALA A 143 -2.07 17.64 23.12
CA ALA A 143 -1.65 18.64 22.15
C ALA A 143 -2.34 18.48 20.78
N LEU A 144 -2.49 17.23 20.31
CA LEU A 144 -3.21 16.93 19.07
C LEU A 144 -4.71 17.26 19.15
N ARG A 145 -5.34 17.03 20.31
CA ARG A 145 -6.77 17.29 20.52
C ARG A 145 -7.07 18.77 20.71
N GLU A 146 -6.19 19.48 21.39
CA GLU A 146 -6.31 20.92 21.68
C GLU A 146 -5.74 21.80 20.56
N GLU A 147 -5.12 21.21 19.54
CA GLU A 147 -4.42 21.88 18.44
C GLU A 147 -3.39 22.92 18.95
N ARG A 148 -2.49 22.49 19.83
CA ARG A 148 -1.47 23.34 20.47
C ARG A 148 -0.06 22.89 20.13
N LYS A 149 0.89 23.84 20.02
CA LYS A 149 2.30 23.50 19.79
C LYS A 149 2.97 22.92 21.03
N LEU A 150 4.03 22.16 20.78
CA LEU A 150 4.88 21.54 21.79
C LEU A 150 6.29 22.11 21.70
N ALA A 151 6.86 22.48 22.84
CA ALA A 151 8.31 22.55 22.99
C ALA A 151 8.82 21.16 23.39
N ILE A 152 9.71 20.57 22.60
CA ILE A 152 10.28 19.25 22.86
C ILE A 152 11.80 19.31 22.99
N SER A 153 12.33 18.57 23.96
CA SER A 153 13.74 18.19 24.02
C SER A 153 13.88 16.81 23.38
N TYR A 154 14.58 16.75 22.24
CA TYR A 154 14.65 15.55 21.41
C TYR A 154 16.08 15.08 21.24
N ASN A 155 16.31 13.79 21.50
CA ASN A 155 17.59 13.12 21.31
C ASN A 155 17.53 12.26 20.05
N ASP A 156 18.35 12.55 19.04
CA ASP A 156 18.31 11.80 17.78
C ASP A 156 18.97 10.41 17.88
N GLY A 157 18.98 9.67 16.77
CA GLY A 157 19.57 8.33 16.73
C GLY A 157 21.10 8.30 16.87
N LYS A 158 21.75 9.45 16.76
CA LYS A 158 23.21 9.65 16.88
C LYS A 158 23.59 10.23 18.24
N GLY A 159 22.63 10.46 19.15
CA GLY A 159 22.86 11.03 20.48
C GLY A 159 22.83 12.56 20.53
N ALA A 160 22.50 13.25 19.43
CA ALA A 160 22.47 14.70 19.41
C ALA A 160 21.16 15.23 20.00
N ARG A 161 21.29 16.04 21.06
CA ARG A 161 20.16 16.70 21.73
C ARG A 161 19.81 18.01 21.04
N THR A 162 18.53 18.21 20.78
CA THR A 162 17.98 19.44 20.18
C THR A 162 16.72 19.89 20.91
N GLN A 163 16.53 21.19 21.07
CA GLN A 163 15.25 21.76 21.48
C GLN A 163 14.49 22.25 20.24
N ARG A 164 13.20 21.92 20.17
CA ARG A 164 12.36 22.22 19.01
C ARG A 164 10.96 22.62 19.42
N VAL A 165 10.43 23.65 18.75
CA VAL A 165 9.00 23.96 18.76
C VAL A 165 8.37 23.27 17.56
N VAL A 166 7.31 22.49 17.81
CA VAL A 166 6.66 21.66 16.79
C VAL A 166 5.14 21.75 16.87
N TRP A 167 4.48 21.70 15.72
CA TRP A 167 3.02 21.66 15.60
C TRP A 167 2.56 20.22 15.35
N PRO A 168 1.96 19.52 16.34
CA PRO A 168 1.52 18.15 16.19
C PRO A 168 0.47 17.99 15.09
N VAL A 169 0.68 17.01 14.20
CA VAL A 169 -0.23 16.71 13.08
C VAL A 169 -0.91 15.36 13.27
N ALA A 170 -0.12 14.32 13.57
CA ALA A 170 -0.59 12.96 13.77
C ALA A 170 0.32 12.19 14.74
N LEU A 171 -0.21 11.13 15.36
CA LEU A 171 0.56 10.18 16.16
C LEU A 171 0.36 8.77 15.57
N GLY A 172 1.44 8.22 15.02
CA GLY A 172 1.46 6.87 14.45
C GLY A 172 1.85 5.82 15.48
N PHE A 173 1.18 4.67 15.43
CA PHE A 173 1.41 3.53 16.31
C PHE A 173 1.95 2.35 15.48
N PHE A 174 3.25 2.08 15.59
CA PHE A 174 3.92 0.97 14.91
C PHE A 174 4.11 -0.19 15.90
N GLU A 175 4.54 -1.34 15.38
CA GLU A 175 4.73 -2.55 16.19
C GLU A 175 5.64 -2.31 17.41
N SER A 176 6.75 -1.59 17.24
CA SER A 176 7.75 -1.38 18.30
C SER A 176 7.95 0.08 18.69
N VAL A 177 7.42 1.05 17.94
CA VAL A 177 7.65 2.49 18.17
C VAL A 177 6.39 3.32 17.98
N ARG A 178 6.34 4.49 18.63
CA ARG A 178 5.32 5.52 18.35
C ARG A 178 6.00 6.72 17.71
N VAL A 179 5.37 7.32 16.71
CA VAL A 179 5.97 8.41 15.93
C VAL A 179 5.02 9.60 15.90
N LEU A 180 5.46 10.71 16.48
CA LEU A 180 4.80 12.00 16.37
C LEU A 180 5.19 12.65 15.03
N VAL A 181 4.20 12.91 14.19
CA VAL A 181 4.35 13.73 12.99
C VAL A 181 4.05 15.17 13.39
N ALA A 182 4.96 16.09 13.08
CA ALA A 182 4.76 17.50 13.38
C ALA A 182 5.46 18.43 12.38
N TRP A 183 4.90 19.63 12.17
CA TRP A 183 5.62 20.72 11.49
C TRP A 183 6.66 21.31 12.44
N CYS A 184 7.93 21.31 12.05
CA CYS A 184 9.02 21.78 12.90
C CYS A 184 9.39 23.22 12.55
N GLU A 185 9.21 24.17 13.48
CA GLU A 185 9.50 25.59 13.24
C GLU A 185 10.98 25.82 12.91
N LEU A 186 11.87 25.10 13.61
CA LEU A 186 13.32 25.18 13.38
C LEU A 186 13.73 24.77 11.96
N ARG A 187 12.97 23.88 11.31
CA ARG A 187 13.31 23.34 9.99
C ARG A 187 12.39 23.82 8.88
N GLY A 188 11.29 24.48 9.22
CA GLY A 188 10.27 24.95 8.26
C GLY A 188 9.64 23.81 7.44
N ASP A 189 9.51 22.61 8.02
CA ASP A 189 9.06 21.42 7.29
C ASP A 189 8.48 20.34 8.24
N PHE A 190 7.74 19.37 7.70
CA PHE A 190 7.26 18.19 8.43
C PHE A 190 8.40 17.27 8.83
N ARG A 191 8.37 16.81 10.09
CA ARG A 191 9.33 15.87 10.65
C ARG A 191 8.63 14.81 11.50
N HIS A 192 9.29 13.67 11.60
CA HIS A 192 8.83 12.50 12.33
C HIS A 192 9.71 12.32 13.56
N PHE A 193 9.10 12.41 14.73
CA PHE A 193 9.78 12.29 16.02
C PHE A 193 9.38 10.99 16.68
N ARG A 194 10.36 10.14 16.97
CA ARG A 194 10.15 8.94 17.77
C ARG A 194 9.77 9.35 19.19
N ALA A 195 8.59 8.96 19.65
CA ALA A 195 8.09 9.39 20.95
C ALA A 195 8.97 8.91 22.11
N ASP A 196 9.62 7.76 21.96
CA ASP A 196 10.57 7.21 22.95
C ASP A 196 11.91 7.96 23.02
N ARG A 197 12.11 8.96 22.17
CA ARG A 197 13.31 9.82 22.10
C ARG A 197 13.04 11.28 22.47
N ILE A 198 11.80 11.59 22.84
CA ILE A 198 11.44 12.87 23.43
C ILE A 198 11.79 12.74 24.92
N GLU A 199 12.77 13.51 25.39
CA GLU A 199 13.23 13.47 26.80
C GLU A 199 12.38 14.37 27.69
N ALA A 200 11.77 15.41 27.11
CA ALA A 200 10.83 16.30 27.76
C ALA A 200 9.92 16.95 26.71
N ALA A 201 8.67 17.20 27.07
CA ALA A 201 7.73 17.93 26.26
C ALA A 201 6.90 18.88 27.13
N THR A 202 6.64 20.09 26.62
CA THR A 202 5.80 21.10 27.27
C THR A 202 4.80 21.65 26.28
N LEU A 203 3.54 21.72 26.71
CA LEU A 203 2.46 22.29 25.93
C LEU A 203 2.54 23.81 25.98
N LEU A 204 2.47 24.44 24.82
CA LEU A 204 2.44 25.90 24.69
C LEU A 204 1.02 26.35 24.30
N ASP A 205 0.64 27.57 24.67
CA ASP A 205 -0.72 28.09 24.47
C ASP A 205 -1.06 28.43 23.01
N GLU A 206 -0.03 28.60 22.18
CA GLU A 206 -0.21 28.98 20.78
C GLU A 206 -0.82 27.86 19.94
N ARG A 207 -1.75 28.26 19.06
CA ARG A 207 -2.43 27.41 18.08
C ARG A 207 -1.82 27.59 16.69
N PRO A 208 -1.84 26.55 15.84
CA PRO A 208 -1.20 26.62 14.55
C PRO A 208 -1.86 27.69 13.69
N PRO A 209 -1.09 28.40 12.84
CA PRO A 209 -1.65 29.41 11.93
C PRO A 209 -2.67 28.82 10.94
N ARG A 210 -2.70 27.48 10.82
CA ARG A 210 -3.63 26.71 9.99
C ARG A 210 -4.20 25.58 10.84
N ARG A 211 -5.47 25.19 10.61
CA ARG A 211 -6.09 24.06 11.33
C ARG A 211 -5.27 22.78 11.19
N ARG A 212 -5.25 21.93 12.24
CA ARG A 212 -4.54 20.63 12.20
C ARG A 212 -4.95 19.78 11.00
N SER A 213 -6.22 19.77 10.62
CA SER A 213 -6.71 19.02 9.46
C SER A 213 -6.12 19.50 8.13
N ALA A 214 -5.82 20.80 7.99
CA ALA A 214 -5.14 21.35 6.82
C ALA A 214 -3.66 20.92 6.81
N LEU A 215 -2.97 21.04 7.94
CA LEU A 215 -1.60 20.53 8.10
C LEU A 215 -1.52 19.01 7.88
N GLN A 216 -2.55 18.26 8.27
CA GLN A 216 -2.64 16.82 8.04
C GLN A 216 -2.85 16.50 6.56
N LYS A 217 -3.65 17.30 5.83
CA LYS A 217 -3.79 17.17 4.37
C LYS A 217 -2.50 17.54 3.64
N GLU A 218 -1.82 18.60 4.08
CA GLU A 218 -0.54 19.07 3.54
C GLU A 218 0.56 18.04 3.79
N TRP A 219 0.66 17.52 5.02
CA TRP A 219 1.54 16.40 5.34
C TRP A 219 1.18 15.15 4.54
N ARG A 220 -0.12 14.81 4.43
CA ARG A 220 -0.56 13.69 3.59
C ARG A 220 -0.17 13.90 2.12
N ARG A 221 -0.17 15.14 1.63
CA ARG A 221 0.32 15.47 0.28
C ARG A 221 1.84 15.43 0.20
N SER A 222 2.56 15.86 1.22
CA SER A 222 4.04 15.79 1.26
C SER A 222 4.57 14.36 1.41
N ILE A 223 3.75 13.43 1.91
CA ILE A 223 4.03 11.98 1.86
C ILE A 223 3.49 11.34 0.59
N LEU A 224 2.55 11.98 -0.13
CA LEU A 224 2.17 11.62 -1.50
C LEU A 224 3.32 12.02 -2.41
N THR A 225 3.67 11.13 -3.31
CA THR A 225 4.76 11.33 -4.25
C THR A 225 4.25 12.24 -5.37
N GLU A 226 4.21 13.54 -5.12
CA GLU A 226 4.48 14.49 -6.20
C GLU A 226 5.97 14.33 -6.49
N SER A 227 6.30 13.79 -7.66
CA SER A 227 7.66 13.75 -8.18
C SER A 227 8.24 15.17 -8.11
N ASP A 228 9.25 15.36 -7.28
CA ASP A 228 9.99 16.61 -7.15
C ASP A 228 10.75 16.89 -8.47
N ARG A 229 10.06 17.51 -9.44
CA ARG A 229 10.57 18.41 -10.51
C ARG A 229 9.48 18.92 -11.48
N ALA A 230 8.24 19.10 -11.02
CA ALA A 230 7.16 19.68 -11.82
C ALA A 230 7.50 21.06 -12.44
N SER A 231 8.45 21.82 -11.89
CA SER A 231 8.83 23.15 -12.41
C SER A 231 9.57 23.13 -13.76
N ALA A 232 10.24 22.03 -14.13
CA ALA A 232 10.88 21.91 -15.44
C ALA A 232 9.88 21.51 -16.53
N TYR A 233 8.96 20.59 -16.21
CA TYR A 233 7.90 20.14 -17.12
C TYR A 233 6.80 21.20 -17.28
N ALA A 234 6.36 21.87 -16.21
CA ALA A 234 5.31 22.91 -16.30
C ALA A 234 5.66 24.06 -17.25
N ARG A 235 6.95 24.34 -17.50
CA ARG A 235 7.38 25.32 -18.51
C ARG A 235 7.18 24.86 -19.95
N SER A 236 7.17 23.55 -20.24
CA SER A 236 6.93 23.02 -21.59
C SER A 236 5.44 22.87 -21.93
N ILE A 237 4.55 22.86 -20.93
CA ILE A 237 3.09 22.71 -21.10
C ILE A 237 2.38 24.06 -21.24
N SER A 238 3.08 25.19 -21.09
CA SER A 238 2.47 26.51 -21.25
C SER A 238 2.00 26.69 -22.70
N GLY A 239 0.69 26.52 -22.94
CA GLY A 239 0.06 26.63 -24.25
C GLY A 239 -0.80 25.44 -24.70
N ARG A 240 -0.88 24.35 -23.92
CA ARG A 240 -1.66 23.15 -24.31
C ARG A 240 -3.09 23.12 -23.77
N THR A 241 -4.01 22.52 -24.53
CA THR A 241 -5.43 22.41 -24.17
C THR A 241 -5.69 21.23 -23.21
N LYS A 242 -6.86 21.20 -22.57
CA LYS A 242 -7.26 20.10 -21.66
C LYS A 242 -7.30 18.73 -22.34
N GLY A 243 -7.51 18.69 -23.67
CA GLY A 243 -7.42 17.47 -24.48
C GLY A 243 -5.96 16.97 -24.61
N ASP A 244 -5.03 17.88 -24.86
CA ASP A 244 -3.59 17.58 -24.96
C ASP A 244 -2.98 17.14 -23.62
N LEU A 245 -3.54 17.61 -22.51
CA LEU A 245 -3.15 17.20 -21.16
C LEU A 245 -3.58 15.76 -20.83
N MET A 246 -4.69 15.28 -21.41
CA MET A 246 -5.19 13.92 -21.22
C MET A 246 -4.44 12.91 -22.11
N SER A 247 -3.94 13.33 -23.29
CA SER A 247 -3.13 12.49 -24.18
C SER A 247 -1.69 12.25 -23.66
N ASP A 248 -1.21 13.09 -22.74
CA ASP A 248 0.14 13.00 -22.18
C ASP A 248 0.16 12.45 -20.74
N ALA A 249 -0.99 12.02 -20.21
CA ALA A 249 -1.07 11.42 -18.89
C ALA A 249 -0.29 10.10 -18.84
N LEU A 250 0.56 9.93 -17.83
CA LEU A 250 1.38 8.75 -17.64
C LEU A 250 0.98 8.02 -16.36
N THR A 251 0.36 6.85 -16.50
CA THR A 251 0.05 5.94 -15.39
C THR A 251 1.06 4.80 -15.37
N PHE A 252 1.64 4.53 -14.21
CA PHE A 252 2.61 3.48 -13.97
C PHE A 252 2.02 2.43 -13.03
N TYR A 253 1.82 1.22 -13.55
CA TYR A 253 1.30 0.08 -12.82
C TYR A 253 2.45 -0.76 -12.27
N THR A 254 2.48 -0.97 -10.95
CA THR A 254 3.61 -1.61 -10.27
C THR A 254 3.21 -2.35 -9.00
N ASN A 255 4.15 -3.09 -8.45
CA ASN A 255 4.10 -3.57 -7.08
C ASN A 255 5.45 -3.28 -6.40
N PRO A 256 5.48 -2.87 -5.12
CA PRO A 256 6.74 -2.52 -4.45
C PRO A 256 7.78 -3.64 -4.38
N GLN A 257 7.34 -4.90 -4.49
CA GLN A 257 8.18 -6.10 -4.53
C GLN A 257 8.28 -6.68 -5.95
N SER A 258 8.40 -5.83 -6.97
CA SER A 258 8.48 -6.26 -8.37
C SER A 258 9.61 -5.60 -9.15
N ARG A 259 9.77 -6.03 -10.40
CA ARG A 259 10.65 -5.41 -11.40
C ARG A 259 10.24 -3.97 -11.74
N GLY A 260 9.09 -3.50 -11.27
CA GLY A 260 8.67 -2.12 -11.45
C GLY A 260 9.60 -1.08 -10.85
N MET A 261 10.43 -1.45 -9.86
CA MET A 261 11.49 -0.58 -9.33
C MET A 261 12.44 -0.05 -10.43
N ILE A 262 12.66 -0.82 -11.51
CA ILE A 262 13.45 -0.41 -12.67
C ILE A 262 12.79 0.78 -13.38
N VAL A 263 11.50 0.62 -13.71
CA VAL A 263 10.72 1.65 -14.42
C VAL A 263 10.53 2.88 -13.55
N HIS A 264 10.34 2.68 -12.24
CA HIS A 264 10.25 3.78 -11.28
C HIS A 264 11.54 4.62 -11.24
N TRP A 265 12.70 3.97 -11.21
CA TRP A 265 13.98 4.69 -11.31
C TRP A 265 14.07 5.45 -12.64
N LEU A 266 13.70 4.84 -13.77
CA LEU A 266 13.73 5.53 -15.06
C LEU A 266 12.82 6.78 -15.08
N LEU A 267 11.60 6.66 -14.55
CA LEU A 267 10.64 7.78 -14.46
C LEU A 267 11.21 8.94 -13.62
N GLU A 268 11.92 8.63 -12.54
CA GLU A 268 12.61 9.61 -11.71
C GLU A 268 13.83 10.25 -12.39
N GLU A 269 14.51 9.55 -13.30
CA GLU A 269 15.57 10.13 -14.15
C GLU A 269 14.96 11.06 -15.21
N ILE A 270 13.80 10.70 -15.78
CA ILE A 270 13.07 11.50 -16.75
C ILE A 270 12.53 12.79 -16.11
N GLY A 271 11.99 12.69 -14.89
CA GLY A 271 11.40 13.83 -14.17
C GLY A 271 10.07 14.33 -14.75
N ALA A 272 9.39 13.52 -15.55
CA ALA A 272 8.02 13.77 -15.99
C ALA A 272 7.02 13.41 -14.87
N PRO A 273 5.85 14.07 -14.81
CA PRO A 273 4.80 13.68 -13.87
C PRO A 273 4.21 12.33 -14.27
N TYR A 274 3.94 11.48 -13.29
CA TYR A 274 3.26 10.20 -13.46
C TYR A 274 2.41 9.86 -12.24
N GLU A 275 1.39 9.03 -12.45
CA GLU A 275 0.57 8.46 -11.40
C GLU A 275 0.98 7.01 -11.17
N ILE A 276 1.01 6.57 -9.90
CA ILE A 276 1.36 5.19 -9.55
C ILE A 276 0.09 4.44 -9.16
N GLU A 277 -0.19 3.36 -9.88
CA GLU A 277 -1.22 2.38 -9.53
C GLU A 277 -0.56 1.10 -9.02
N ILE A 278 -0.98 0.66 -7.84
CA ILE A 278 -0.42 -0.52 -7.20
C ILE A 278 -1.26 -1.74 -7.54
N GLU A 279 -0.62 -2.77 -8.09
CA GLU A 279 -1.25 -4.05 -8.39
C GLU A 279 -0.80 -5.14 -7.42
N ASP A 280 -1.74 -5.73 -6.70
CA ASP A 280 -1.49 -6.75 -5.69
C ASP A 280 -1.36 -8.16 -6.32
N TYR A 281 -0.33 -8.90 -5.90
CA TYR A 281 -0.13 -10.29 -6.33
C TYR A 281 -1.32 -11.17 -5.97
N GLY A 282 -1.88 -11.88 -6.96
CA GLY A 282 -3.01 -12.79 -6.77
C GLY A 282 -4.37 -12.11 -6.55
N LYS A 283 -4.42 -10.77 -6.46
CA LYS A 283 -5.64 -9.97 -6.36
C LYS A 283 -5.80 -9.11 -7.63
N SER A 284 -5.56 -7.81 -7.54
CA SER A 284 -5.85 -6.85 -8.62
C SER A 284 -5.03 -7.11 -9.89
N ILE A 285 -3.82 -7.70 -9.78
CA ILE A 285 -3.01 -8.06 -10.95
C ILE A 285 -3.64 -9.15 -11.85
N LYS A 286 -4.68 -9.83 -11.37
CA LYS A 286 -5.48 -10.82 -12.11
C LYS A 286 -6.91 -10.36 -12.38
N SER A 287 -7.23 -9.11 -12.04
CA SER A 287 -8.52 -8.50 -12.35
C SER A 287 -8.73 -8.42 -13.87
N PRO A 288 -9.97 -8.53 -14.37
CA PRO A 288 -10.28 -8.28 -15.78
C PRO A 288 -9.77 -6.93 -16.26
N GLU A 289 -9.81 -5.91 -15.40
CA GLU A 289 -9.37 -4.54 -15.67
C GLU A 289 -7.86 -4.48 -15.94
N PHE A 290 -7.05 -5.10 -15.09
CA PHE A 290 -5.59 -5.13 -15.29
C PHE A 290 -5.18 -6.10 -16.40
N LEU A 291 -5.89 -7.22 -16.57
CA LEU A 291 -5.60 -8.15 -17.67
C LEU A 291 -5.87 -7.54 -19.05
N ALA A 292 -6.77 -6.56 -19.15
CA ALA A 292 -6.95 -5.76 -20.37
C ALA A 292 -5.73 -4.86 -20.67
N ILE A 293 -4.89 -4.56 -19.67
CA ILE A 293 -3.64 -3.80 -19.82
C ILE A 293 -2.47 -4.76 -20.10
N ASN A 294 -2.31 -5.79 -19.27
CA ASN A 294 -1.31 -6.83 -19.49
C ASN A 294 -1.94 -8.23 -19.37
N PRO A 295 -2.18 -8.93 -20.50
CA PRO A 295 -2.74 -10.28 -20.50
C PRO A 295 -1.93 -11.31 -19.70
N MET A 296 -0.62 -11.11 -19.50
CA MET A 296 0.19 -11.99 -18.65
C MET A 296 -0.08 -11.79 -17.16
N GLY A 297 -0.78 -10.71 -16.79
CA GLY A 297 -1.04 -10.31 -15.40
C GLY A 297 0.26 -10.18 -14.63
N LYS A 298 1.18 -9.37 -15.17
CA LYS A 298 2.50 -9.06 -14.64
C LYS A 298 2.72 -7.55 -14.64
N VAL A 299 3.50 -7.08 -13.67
CA VAL A 299 4.02 -5.71 -13.59
C VAL A 299 5.54 -5.73 -13.79
N PRO A 300 6.14 -4.65 -14.32
CA PRO A 300 5.54 -3.34 -14.61
C PRO A 300 4.73 -3.27 -15.90
N ALA A 301 3.80 -2.31 -15.93
CA ALA A 301 3.16 -1.81 -17.15
C ALA A 301 3.00 -0.29 -17.06
N ILE A 302 2.90 0.39 -18.20
CA ILE A 302 2.56 1.81 -18.25
C ILE A 302 1.41 2.05 -19.21
N ARG A 303 0.67 3.13 -18.96
CA ARG A 303 -0.23 3.77 -19.92
C ARG A 303 0.24 5.21 -20.12
N HIS A 304 0.62 5.56 -21.34
CA HIS A 304 0.99 6.93 -21.72
C HIS A 304 -0.03 7.41 -22.76
N GLY A 305 -1.01 8.21 -22.33
CA GLY A 305 -2.18 8.56 -23.14
C GLY A 305 -3.02 7.32 -23.47
N ASP A 306 -3.17 7.03 -24.75
CA ASP A 306 -3.86 5.85 -25.28
C ASP A 306 -2.95 4.62 -25.44
N LYS A 307 -1.63 4.78 -25.26
CA LYS A 307 -0.65 3.73 -25.48
C LYS A 307 -0.40 2.94 -24.21
N VAL A 308 -0.55 1.62 -24.29
CA VAL A 308 -0.12 0.69 -23.25
C VAL A 308 1.19 0.05 -23.66
N VAL A 309 2.16 0.04 -22.75
CA VAL A 309 3.46 -0.61 -22.95
C VAL A 309 3.74 -1.54 -21.78
N THR A 310 4.03 -2.79 -22.08
CA THR A 310 4.42 -3.84 -21.14
C THR A 310 5.86 -4.29 -21.43
N GLU A 311 6.42 -5.16 -20.58
CA GLU A 311 7.82 -5.57 -20.58
C GLU A 311 8.80 -4.47 -20.15
N ALA A 312 9.56 -4.72 -19.08
CA ALA A 312 10.38 -3.68 -18.45
C ALA A 312 11.43 -3.05 -19.41
N ALA A 313 12.08 -3.86 -20.26
CA ALA A 313 13.02 -3.34 -21.27
C ALA A 313 12.34 -2.47 -22.34
N ALA A 314 11.16 -2.88 -22.80
CA ALA A 314 10.40 -2.13 -23.81
C ALA A 314 9.86 -0.83 -23.23
N ILE A 315 9.37 -0.85 -21.98
CA ILE A 315 9.00 0.37 -21.24
C ILE A 315 10.21 1.31 -21.13
N CYS A 316 11.41 0.77 -20.85
CA CYS A 316 12.62 1.59 -20.76
C CYS A 316 12.99 2.27 -22.09
N ALA A 317 12.95 1.52 -23.19
CA ALA A 317 13.18 2.07 -24.53
C ALA A 317 12.12 3.11 -24.93
N TYR A 318 10.84 2.77 -24.71
CA TYR A 318 9.72 3.64 -25.03
C TYR A 318 9.77 4.96 -24.28
N LEU A 319 10.00 4.93 -22.96
CA LEU A 319 10.04 6.15 -22.16
C LEU A 319 11.26 7.03 -22.51
N ALA A 320 12.41 6.43 -22.86
CA ALA A 320 13.56 7.19 -23.34
C ALA A 320 13.27 7.92 -24.67
N ASP A 321 12.45 7.33 -25.53
CA ASP A 321 12.02 7.93 -26.80
C ASP A 321 10.88 8.93 -26.64
N ALA A 322 9.94 8.67 -25.73
CA ALA A 322 8.82 9.56 -25.44
C ALA A 322 9.24 10.84 -24.72
N PHE A 323 10.37 10.80 -24.00
CA PHE A 323 10.93 11.95 -23.27
C PHE A 323 12.39 12.23 -23.69
N PRO A 324 12.63 12.63 -24.95
CA PRO A 324 13.99 12.78 -25.50
C PRO A 324 14.82 13.85 -24.77
N GLN A 325 14.18 14.83 -24.14
CA GLN A 325 14.82 15.86 -23.32
C GLN A 325 15.57 15.30 -22.11
N ALA A 326 15.25 14.08 -21.66
CA ALA A 326 15.96 13.43 -20.57
C ALA A 326 17.34 12.88 -21.00
N GLY A 327 17.59 12.76 -22.32
CA GLY A 327 18.87 12.28 -22.84
C GLY A 327 19.17 10.82 -22.50
N LEU A 328 18.15 9.99 -22.31
CA LEU A 328 18.29 8.60 -21.85
C LEU A 328 18.37 7.57 -22.99
N ALA A 329 18.38 8.02 -24.24
CA ALA A 329 18.68 7.20 -25.40
C ALA A 329 19.69 7.93 -26.31
N PRO A 330 20.67 7.22 -26.89
CA PRO A 330 21.52 7.80 -27.92
C PRO A 330 20.71 8.26 -29.15
N PRO A 331 21.31 9.12 -30.01
CA PRO A 331 20.74 9.44 -31.31
C PRO A 331 20.41 8.16 -32.10
N PRO A 332 19.34 8.12 -32.91
CA PRO A 332 18.91 6.91 -33.62
C PRO A 332 20.02 6.18 -34.39
N ALA A 333 20.95 6.92 -35.00
CA ALA A 333 22.09 6.37 -35.74
C ALA A 333 23.10 5.58 -34.87
N GLU A 334 23.12 5.82 -33.55
CA GLU A 334 24.10 5.27 -32.61
C GLU A 334 23.48 4.24 -31.65
N ARG A 335 22.24 3.81 -31.87
CA ARG A 335 21.51 2.93 -30.92
C ARG A 335 21.89 1.46 -30.97
N GLY A 336 22.87 1.06 -31.79
CA GLY A 336 23.27 -0.35 -31.94
C GLY A 336 23.64 -1.00 -30.59
N ALA A 337 24.54 -0.37 -29.82
CA ALA A 337 24.94 -0.86 -28.51
C ALA A 337 23.80 -0.76 -27.47
N TYR A 338 23.04 0.34 -27.51
CA TYR A 338 21.89 0.58 -26.63
C TYR A 338 20.83 -0.52 -26.76
N TYR A 339 20.40 -0.82 -27.99
CA TYR A 339 19.44 -1.89 -28.22
C TYR A 339 20.01 -3.26 -27.87
N ARG A 340 21.26 -3.54 -28.28
CA ARG A 340 21.92 -4.81 -27.94
C ARG A 340 21.83 -5.09 -26.45
N TRP A 341 22.16 -4.12 -25.58
CA TRP A 341 22.21 -4.37 -24.15
C TRP A 341 20.84 -4.41 -23.48
N LEU A 342 19.86 -3.62 -23.94
CA LEU A 342 18.47 -3.75 -23.46
C LEU A 342 17.89 -5.15 -23.77
N PHE A 343 18.04 -5.61 -25.01
CA PHE A 343 17.48 -6.89 -25.44
C PHE A 343 18.30 -8.09 -24.97
N PHE A 344 19.62 -7.97 -24.84
CA PHE A 344 20.45 -8.99 -24.20
C PHE A 344 20.09 -9.15 -22.72
N ALA A 345 19.85 -8.06 -22.00
CA ALA A 345 19.43 -8.16 -20.61
C ALA A 345 18.07 -8.85 -20.45
N ALA A 346 17.09 -8.50 -21.28
CA ALA A 346 15.76 -9.10 -21.23
C ALA A 346 15.73 -10.56 -21.71
N GLY A 347 16.42 -10.85 -22.82
CA GLY A 347 16.40 -12.16 -23.47
C GLY A 347 17.44 -13.14 -22.96
N CYS A 348 18.51 -12.66 -22.31
CA CYS A 348 19.61 -13.50 -21.85
C CYS A 348 19.88 -13.39 -20.36
N VAL A 349 20.12 -12.19 -19.84
CA VAL A 349 20.50 -12.00 -18.42
C VAL A 349 19.38 -12.44 -17.48
N GLU A 350 18.17 -11.94 -17.70
CA GLU A 350 17.02 -12.22 -16.85
C GLU A 350 16.65 -13.71 -16.78
N PRO A 351 16.47 -14.44 -17.91
CA PRO A 351 16.16 -15.86 -17.85
C PRO A 351 17.31 -16.67 -17.24
N ALA A 352 18.57 -16.38 -17.59
CA ALA A 352 19.72 -17.09 -17.02
C ALA A 352 19.80 -16.93 -15.49
N MET A 353 19.67 -15.70 -14.99
CA MET A 353 19.70 -15.42 -13.55
C MET A 353 18.51 -16.04 -12.82
N THR A 354 17.30 -15.92 -13.35
CA THR A 354 16.09 -16.45 -12.69
C THR A 354 16.15 -17.97 -12.59
N ASN A 355 16.55 -18.63 -13.67
CA ASN A 355 16.75 -20.08 -13.74
C ASN A 355 17.83 -20.55 -12.76
N HIS A 356 19.00 -19.92 -12.79
CA HIS A 356 20.09 -20.24 -11.88
C HIS A 356 19.68 -20.07 -10.40
N SER A 357 18.93 -19.01 -10.09
CA SER A 357 18.47 -18.73 -8.70
C SER A 357 17.57 -19.82 -8.11
N VAL A 358 16.88 -20.60 -8.95
CA VAL A 358 16.04 -21.73 -8.52
C VAL A 358 16.76 -23.08 -8.66
N GLY A 359 18.08 -23.06 -8.89
CA GLY A 359 18.92 -24.25 -9.01
C GLY A 359 18.78 -24.98 -10.34
N TRP A 360 18.29 -24.30 -11.40
CA TRP A 360 18.15 -24.88 -12.72
C TRP A 360 19.08 -24.20 -13.73
N ASP A 361 19.98 -24.97 -14.33
CA ASP A 361 20.82 -24.54 -15.45
C ASP A 361 20.72 -25.55 -16.61
N PRO A 362 20.80 -25.10 -17.88
CA PRO A 362 20.86 -26.01 -19.01
C PRO A 362 22.10 -26.92 -18.94
N ALA A 363 21.89 -28.22 -19.14
CA ALA A 363 22.98 -29.18 -19.32
C ALA A 363 23.87 -28.78 -20.52
N ALA A 364 25.16 -29.12 -20.46
CA ALA A 364 26.17 -28.66 -21.42
C ALA A 364 25.80 -28.93 -22.89
N ASP A 365 25.22 -30.09 -23.18
CA ASP A 365 24.76 -30.51 -24.51
C ASP A 365 23.50 -29.76 -25.00
N MET A 366 22.75 -29.17 -24.07
CA MET A 366 21.49 -28.46 -24.28
C MET A 366 21.66 -26.94 -24.39
N GLN A 367 22.76 -26.36 -23.92
CA GLN A 367 23.01 -24.91 -23.92
C GLN A 367 22.76 -24.24 -25.28
N ARG A 368 23.08 -24.94 -26.37
CA ARG A 368 22.88 -24.49 -27.77
C ARG A 368 21.42 -24.16 -28.12
N ARG A 369 20.47 -24.75 -27.38
CA ARG A 369 19.02 -24.58 -27.59
C ARG A 369 18.46 -23.36 -26.86
N PHE A 370 19.17 -22.85 -25.85
CA PHE A 370 18.74 -21.70 -25.06
C PHE A 370 19.42 -20.45 -25.60
N GLY A 371 18.63 -19.40 -25.87
CA GLY A 371 19.15 -18.15 -26.44
C GLY A 371 20.21 -17.45 -25.57
N TYR A 372 20.28 -17.80 -24.27
CA TYR A 372 21.28 -17.29 -23.35
C TYR A 372 22.49 -18.23 -23.17
N GLY A 373 22.47 -19.42 -23.74
CA GLY A 373 23.52 -20.43 -23.57
C GLY A 373 23.56 -20.96 -22.14
N SER A 374 24.52 -20.48 -21.36
CA SER A 374 24.73 -20.85 -19.95
C SER A 374 24.79 -19.63 -19.05
N TYR A 375 24.50 -19.81 -17.76
CA TYR A 375 24.67 -18.75 -16.77
C TYR A 375 26.09 -18.16 -16.81
N ALA A 376 27.12 -19.00 -16.79
CA ALA A 376 28.52 -18.56 -16.85
C ALA A 376 28.81 -17.70 -18.10
N ALA A 377 28.36 -18.13 -19.28
CA ALA A 377 28.58 -17.37 -20.53
C ALA A 377 27.91 -15.99 -20.50
N VAL A 378 26.72 -15.88 -19.91
CA VAL A 378 26.02 -14.60 -19.72
C VAL A 378 26.80 -13.69 -18.78
N VAL A 379 27.24 -14.22 -17.64
CA VAL A 379 28.01 -13.45 -16.65
C VAL A 379 29.34 -12.98 -17.24
N ASP A 380 30.07 -13.85 -17.95
CA ASP A 380 31.32 -13.51 -18.62
C ASP A 380 31.14 -12.45 -19.71
N THR A 381 30.08 -12.58 -20.51
CA THR A 381 29.73 -11.59 -21.54
C THR A 381 29.45 -10.22 -20.92
N LEU A 382 28.72 -10.20 -19.80
CA LEU A 382 28.38 -8.96 -19.10
C LEU A 382 29.60 -8.32 -18.44
N ALA A 383 30.48 -9.12 -17.82
CA ALA A 383 31.72 -8.64 -17.21
C ALA A 383 32.66 -8.04 -18.27
N ALA A 384 32.86 -8.75 -19.38
CA ALA A 384 33.68 -8.27 -20.48
C ALA A 384 33.14 -6.96 -21.10
N ALA A 385 31.82 -6.80 -21.13
CA ALA A 385 31.19 -5.57 -21.62
C ALA A 385 31.40 -4.36 -20.70
N LEU A 386 31.57 -4.59 -19.41
CA LEU A 386 31.73 -3.56 -18.38
C LEU A 386 33.20 -3.28 -18.03
N ALA A 387 34.12 -4.16 -18.44
CA ALA A 387 35.54 -4.00 -18.22
C ALA A 387 36.04 -2.63 -18.74
N GLY A 388 36.49 -1.78 -17.82
CA GLY A 388 37.00 -0.44 -18.13
C GLY A 388 35.96 0.58 -18.60
N ARG A 389 34.66 0.28 -18.49
CA ARG A 389 33.58 1.17 -18.94
C ARG A 389 32.75 1.72 -17.79
N ARG A 390 32.32 2.97 -17.97
CA ARG A 390 31.41 3.63 -17.02
C ARG A 390 29.93 3.30 -17.29
N TYR A 391 29.57 3.17 -18.56
CA TYR A 391 28.20 2.89 -19.01
C TYR A 391 28.19 1.73 -20.00
N ILE A 392 27.11 0.96 -20.01
CA ILE A 392 27.04 -0.30 -20.78
C ILE A 392 26.95 -0.05 -22.30
N ALA A 393 26.32 1.06 -22.70
CA ALA A 393 25.93 1.33 -24.08
C ALA A 393 26.66 2.52 -24.74
N GLY A 394 27.74 3.03 -24.14
CA GLY A 394 28.53 4.15 -24.69
C GLY A 394 29.17 4.98 -23.59
N ASP A 395 29.35 6.27 -23.86
CA ASP A 395 30.02 7.23 -22.95
C ASP A 395 29.06 8.03 -22.06
N ALA A 396 27.75 7.87 -22.26
CA ALA A 396 26.70 8.55 -21.51
C ALA A 396 25.75 7.56 -20.82
N PHE A 397 25.22 7.97 -19.67
CA PHE A 397 24.18 7.26 -18.95
C PHE A 397 22.89 7.20 -19.77
N SER A 398 22.27 6.03 -19.83
CA SER A 398 21.08 5.77 -20.65
C SER A 398 20.08 4.85 -19.94
N ALA A 399 18.92 4.63 -20.55
CA ALA A 399 17.94 3.66 -20.07
C ALA A 399 18.48 2.22 -20.08
N ALA A 400 19.49 1.91 -20.91
CA ALA A 400 20.17 0.62 -20.86
C ALA A 400 20.91 0.44 -19.53
N ASP A 401 21.51 1.51 -19.00
CA ASP A 401 22.19 1.47 -17.70
C ASP A 401 21.21 1.31 -16.53
N VAL A 402 20.02 1.93 -16.63
CA VAL A 402 18.93 1.71 -15.66
C VAL A 402 18.53 0.23 -15.63
N TYR A 403 18.32 -0.36 -16.80
CA TYR A 403 17.85 -1.74 -16.93
C TYR A 403 18.91 -2.75 -16.47
N VAL A 404 20.08 -2.72 -17.11
CA VAL A 404 21.20 -3.63 -16.84
C VAL A 404 21.73 -3.43 -15.43
N GLY A 405 21.93 -2.17 -15.02
CA GLY A 405 22.41 -1.83 -13.69
C GLY A 405 21.50 -2.36 -12.59
N SER A 406 20.18 -2.22 -12.75
CA SER A 406 19.23 -2.76 -11.77
C SER A 406 19.33 -4.28 -11.61
N MET A 407 19.52 -5.03 -12.71
CA MET A 407 19.70 -6.47 -12.67
C MET A 407 21.00 -6.87 -11.97
N ILE A 408 22.10 -6.20 -12.28
CA ILE A 408 23.40 -6.43 -11.64
C ILE A 408 23.33 -6.13 -10.14
N GLY A 409 22.81 -4.96 -9.77
CA GLY A 409 22.67 -4.55 -8.37
C GLY A 409 21.78 -5.50 -7.57
N PHE A 410 20.64 -5.92 -8.14
CA PHE A 410 19.76 -6.91 -7.53
C PHE A 410 20.46 -8.27 -7.40
N GLY A 411 21.07 -8.75 -8.48
CA GLY A 411 21.77 -10.03 -8.54
C GLY A 411 22.85 -10.15 -7.47
N MET A 412 23.72 -9.15 -7.35
CA MET A 412 24.78 -9.13 -6.35
C MET A 412 24.24 -9.02 -4.92
N ARG A 413 23.16 -8.24 -4.71
CA ARG A 413 22.56 -8.06 -3.39
C ARG A 413 21.95 -9.36 -2.85
N PHE A 414 21.31 -10.15 -3.72
CA PHE A 414 20.64 -11.38 -3.35
C PHE A 414 21.47 -12.65 -3.60
N GLY A 415 22.72 -12.51 -4.05
CA GLY A 415 23.63 -13.64 -4.29
C GLY A 415 23.29 -14.47 -5.53
N VAL A 416 22.40 -13.97 -6.41
CA VAL A 416 22.06 -14.60 -7.69
C VAL A 416 23.15 -14.34 -8.73
N LEU A 417 23.81 -13.18 -8.65
CA LEU A 417 24.97 -12.82 -9.46
C LEU A 417 26.20 -12.78 -8.56
N GLU A 418 27.26 -13.49 -8.94
CA GLU A 418 28.52 -13.42 -8.22
C GLU A 418 29.12 -12.01 -8.31
N LYS A 419 29.79 -11.58 -7.25
CA LYS A 419 30.47 -10.28 -7.23
C LYS A 419 31.75 -10.38 -8.05
N ARG A 420 31.88 -9.49 -9.03
CA ARG A 420 33.09 -9.30 -9.83
C ARG A 420 33.51 -7.82 -9.80
N PRO A 421 34.81 -7.50 -9.91
CA PRO A 421 35.28 -6.11 -9.86
C PRO A 421 34.57 -5.19 -10.86
N GLU A 422 34.27 -5.69 -12.06
CA GLU A 422 33.57 -4.94 -13.11
C GLU A 422 32.13 -4.60 -12.70
N PHE A 423 31.44 -5.54 -12.05
CA PHE A 423 30.07 -5.34 -11.59
C PHE A 423 30.00 -4.39 -10.40
N GLU A 424 30.92 -4.53 -9.45
CA GLU A 424 30.99 -3.65 -8.28
C GLU A 424 31.34 -2.21 -8.70
N ALA A 425 32.31 -2.04 -9.61
CA ALA A 425 32.67 -0.73 -10.14
C ALA A 425 31.52 -0.09 -10.92
N TYR A 426 30.85 -0.86 -11.79
CA TYR A 426 29.72 -0.39 -12.57
C TYR A 426 28.52 -0.01 -11.67
N TRP A 427 28.10 -0.91 -10.79
CA TRP A 427 26.96 -0.68 -9.90
C TRP A 427 27.24 0.43 -8.88
N GLY A 428 28.44 0.49 -8.29
CA GLY A 428 28.84 1.59 -7.39
C GLY A 428 28.78 2.95 -8.08
N GLY A 429 28.90 2.98 -9.41
CA GLY A 429 28.67 4.16 -10.23
C GLY A 429 27.23 4.62 -10.37
N LEU A 430 26.26 3.71 -10.19
CA LEU A 430 24.85 3.94 -10.46
C LEU A 430 23.99 3.99 -9.20
N GLU A 431 24.37 3.24 -8.16
CA GLU A 431 23.50 2.96 -7.02
C GLU A 431 23.08 4.21 -6.21
N ASN A 432 23.96 5.21 -6.18
CA ASN A 432 23.80 6.45 -5.44
C ASN A 432 23.23 7.60 -6.29
N ARG A 433 22.76 7.33 -7.50
CA ARG A 433 22.16 8.36 -8.34
C ARG A 433 20.93 8.96 -7.66
N PRO A 434 20.77 10.31 -7.62
CA PRO A 434 19.68 10.94 -6.87
C PRO A 434 18.28 10.46 -7.27
N ALA A 435 18.03 10.24 -8.57
CA ALA A 435 16.75 9.72 -9.06
C ALA A 435 16.48 8.29 -8.57
N ARG A 436 17.51 7.45 -8.55
CA ARG A 436 17.39 6.09 -8.00
C ARG A 436 17.04 6.12 -6.52
N LEU A 437 17.72 6.96 -5.74
CA LEU A 437 17.47 7.09 -4.30
C LEU A 437 16.05 7.60 -4.03
N ARG A 438 15.54 8.56 -4.82
CA ARG A 438 14.14 8.98 -4.76
C ARG A 438 13.20 7.83 -5.07
N ALA A 439 13.41 7.09 -6.17
CA ALA A 439 12.57 5.95 -6.50
C ALA A 439 12.56 4.90 -5.38
N VAL A 440 13.70 4.62 -4.73
CA VAL A 440 13.79 3.69 -3.59
C VAL A 440 12.97 4.20 -2.40
N GLU A 441 13.15 5.48 -2.03
CA GLU A 441 12.40 6.10 -0.93
C GLU A 441 10.89 6.08 -1.20
N GLN A 442 10.48 6.36 -2.45
CA GLN A 442 9.09 6.29 -2.85
C GLN A 442 8.55 4.86 -2.80
N ASN A 443 9.33 3.88 -3.26
CA ASN A 443 8.95 2.47 -3.22
C ASN A 443 8.82 1.96 -1.77
N GLU A 444 9.69 2.40 -0.86
CA GLU A 444 9.59 2.12 0.58
C GLU A 444 8.32 2.75 1.18
N LYS A 445 7.98 3.99 0.78
CA LYS A 445 6.70 4.63 1.16
C LYS A 445 5.49 3.84 0.65
N LEU A 446 5.54 3.32 -0.60
CA LEU A 446 4.45 2.52 -1.18
C LEU A 446 4.30 1.16 -0.47
N ALA A 447 5.41 0.47 -0.20
CA ALA A 447 5.41 -0.77 0.58
C ALA A 447 4.84 -0.53 2.00
N ALA A 448 5.26 0.56 2.65
CA ALA A 448 4.71 0.97 3.92
C ALA A 448 3.22 1.37 3.82
N ARG A 449 2.70 1.83 2.68
CA ARG A 449 1.26 2.07 2.53
C ARG A 449 0.47 0.77 2.37
N GLN A 450 0.95 -0.18 1.57
CA GLN A 450 0.32 -1.50 1.41
C GLN A 450 0.17 -2.22 2.75
N ALA A 451 1.19 -2.15 3.61
CA ALA A 451 1.12 -2.74 4.96
C ALA A 451 0.06 -2.07 5.87
N TRP A 452 -0.50 -0.93 5.47
CA TRP A 452 -1.45 -0.12 6.24
C TRP A 452 -2.82 0.01 5.56
N ALA A 453 -3.00 -0.55 4.36
CA ALA A 453 -4.29 -0.62 3.70
C ALA A 453 -5.13 -1.77 4.31
N PRO A 454 -6.38 -1.54 4.74
CA PRO A 454 -7.26 -2.63 5.14
C PRO A 454 -7.45 -3.60 3.96
N ALA A 455 -7.36 -4.90 4.27
CA ALA A 455 -7.22 -6.00 3.31
C ALA A 455 -8.38 -6.18 2.32
#